data_AF-A0A841DIR7-F1
#
_entry.id   AF-A0A841DIR7-F1
#
_cell.length_a   1.000
_cell.length_b   1.000
_cell.length_c   1.000
_cell.angle_alpha   90.00
_cell.angle_beta   90.00
_cell.angle_gamma   90.00
#
_symmetry.space_group_name_H-M   'P 1'
#
loop_
_entity.id
_entity.type
_entity.pdbx_description
1 polymer ?
#
loop_
_entity_poly.entity_id
_entity_poly.type
_entity_poly.pdbx_seq_one_letter_code
_entity_poly.pdbx_strand_id
1 'polypeptide(L)'
;MVIVLHRYLYRRLVADVSFGWWRRIGAVLLGLLLVMTIAVLIAGPYEAPFELSRVLAVPGLLWLTPLLYLTVALLFGEIVRPLLRNALARRASRAAQPSGDPRSPDRPDADADADGGPVPAGSVATATDTDMSRRVFVARTVAIGSTTVAALATAESMAGSPRPPGPGLDAVEILLPFAGRWSVRNSPARQVPSHGTNLFGSSYAIDFVGVDEHHRTAGSSSWRTMFATEPPELFFAFGVPVLAPGDGTVVAIHDGELDHEARRSRLALVPYMLGQAGRLADGVPGLAGNHVVIALRDSGAYATLCHLRRGSLRVVVGQQVTAGEHVANCGNSGNSTQPHVHIQLTNTSDLEAAKGVPMVFRRFREWPSGSKQPRLREHAIPEEDSVVESVL
;
A
#
# COMPACT_ATOMS: atom_id res chain seq x y z
N MET A 1 -12.25 -10.51 0.84
CA MET A 1 -10.98 -11.18 1.20
C MET A 1 -10.79 -11.31 2.71
N VAL A 2 -10.73 -10.21 3.49
CA VAL A 2 -10.46 -10.23 4.95
C VAL A 2 -11.40 -11.12 5.76
N ILE A 3 -12.71 -11.12 5.45
CA ILE A 3 -13.71 -11.98 6.10
C ILE A 3 -13.40 -13.48 5.89
N VAL A 4 -12.95 -13.86 4.69
CA VAL A 4 -12.61 -15.25 4.36
C VAL A 4 -11.38 -15.70 5.15
N LEU A 5 -10.37 -14.84 5.26
CA LEU A 5 -9.16 -15.09 6.05
C LEU A 5 -9.47 -15.27 7.54
N HIS A 6 -10.32 -14.41 8.10
CA HIS A 6 -10.74 -14.54 9.51
C HIS A 6 -11.54 -15.82 9.75
N ARG A 7 -12.41 -16.22 8.81
CA ARG A 7 -13.15 -17.48 8.91
C ARG A 7 -12.21 -18.69 8.84
N TYR A 8 -11.18 -18.63 7.99
CA TYR A 8 -10.15 -19.66 7.88
C TYR A 8 -9.34 -19.77 9.19
N LEU A 9 -8.86 -18.65 9.74
CA LEU A 9 -8.12 -18.60 11.00
C LEU A 9 -8.98 -19.05 12.18
N TYR A 10 -10.25 -18.64 12.25
CA TYR A 10 -11.19 -19.12 13.27
C TYR A 10 -11.29 -20.63 13.25
N ARG A 11 -11.46 -21.22 12.06
CA ARG A 11 -11.53 -22.68 11.92
C ARG A 11 -10.25 -23.35 12.42
N ARG A 12 -9.09 -22.88 11.98
CA ARG A 12 -7.79 -23.52 12.25
C ARG A 12 -7.20 -23.29 13.64
N LEU A 13 -7.45 -22.12 14.24
CA LEU A 13 -6.85 -21.75 15.52
C LEU A 13 -7.82 -21.89 16.69
N VAL A 14 -9.12 -21.77 16.44
CA VAL A 14 -10.14 -21.78 17.49
C VAL A 14 -11.00 -23.04 17.39
N ALA A 15 -11.69 -23.27 16.27
CA ALA A 15 -12.63 -24.39 16.16
C ALA A 15 -11.96 -25.77 16.20
N ASP A 16 -10.80 -25.91 15.56
CA ASP A 16 -10.06 -27.18 15.46
C ASP A 16 -9.25 -27.52 16.74
N VAL A 17 -9.02 -26.54 17.64
CA VAL A 17 -8.03 -26.66 18.74
C VAL A 17 -8.63 -26.38 20.13
N SER A 18 -9.80 -25.75 20.22
CA SER A 18 -10.40 -25.34 21.49
C SER A 18 -11.81 -25.88 21.70
N PHE A 19 -12.18 -26.11 22.97
CA PHE A 19 -13.48 -26.63 23.38
C PHE A 19 -14.09 -25.77 24.50
N GLY A 20 -15.41 -25.87 24.68
CA GLY A 20 -16.12 -25.20 25.78
C GLY A 20 -15.99 -23.67 25.77
N TRP A 21 -15.71 -23.08 26.93
CA TRP A 21 -15.65 -21.63 27.14
C TRP A 21 -14.47 -20.95 26.42
N TRP A 22 -13.34 -21.64 26.30
CA TRP A 22 -12.18 -21.17 25.53
C TRP A 22 -12.49 -20.95 24.05
N ARG A 23 -13.35 -21.80 23.46
CA ARG A 23 -13.82 -21.63 22.07
C ARG A 23 -14.66 -20.37 21.91
N ARG A 24 -15.50 -20.06 22.91
CA ARG A 24 -16.32 -18.85 22.91
C ARG A 24 -15.46 -17.60 23.03
N ILE A 25 -14.46 -17.61 23.92
CA ILE A 25 -13.50 -16.50 24.06
C ILE A 25 -12.74 -16.28 22.75
N GLY A 26 -12.19 -17.34 22.14
CA GLY A 26 -11.49 -17.24 20.86
C GLY A 26 -12.38 -16.73 19.72
N ALA A 27 -13.65 -17.15 19.68
CA ALA A 27 -14.63 -16.66 18.70
C ALA A 27 -14.92 -15.16 18.87
N VAL A 28 -15.13 -14.72 20.12
CA VAL A 28 -15.40 -13.30 20.44
C VAL A 28 -14.19 -12.44 20.12
N LEU A 29 -12.97 -12.89 20.47
CA LEU A 29 -11.73 -12.15 20.18
C LEU A 29 -11.48 -12.00 18.68
N LEU A 30 -11.56 -13.09 17.90
CA LEU A 30 -11.40 -13.01 16.44
C LEU A 30 -12.52 -12.21 15.77
N GLY A 31 -13.75 -12.28 16.30
CA GLY A 31 -14.87 -11.49 15.84
C GLY A 31 -14.68 -10.00 16.09
N LEU A 32 -14.21 -9.63 17.28
CA LEU A 32 -13.90 -8.24 17.64
C LEU A 32 -12.79 -7.69 16.74
N LEU A 33 -11.71 -8.46 16.53
CA LEU A 33 -10.62 -8.08 15.64
C LEU A 33 -11.09 -7.91 14.20
N LEU A 34 -11.97 -8.78 13.70
CA LEU A 34 -12.59 -8.63 12.38
C LEU A 34 -13.38 -7.33 12.28
N VAL A 35 -14.22 -7.02 13.27
CA VAL A 35 -15.02 -5.79 13.30
C VAL A 35 -14.11 -4.56 13.34
N MET A 36 -13.05 -4.57 14.14
CA MET A 36 -12.09 -3.48 14.21
C MET A 36 -11.32 -3.30 12.90
N THR A 37 -10.86 -4.39 12.28
CA THR A 37 -10.20 -4.33 10.96
C THR A 37 -11.16 -3.80 9.89
N ILE A 38 -12.42 -4.22 9.89
CA ILE A 38 -13.43 -3.68 8.96
C ILE A 38 -13.65 -2.19 9.24
N ALA A 39 -13.78 -1.79 10.51
CA ALA A 39 -13.94 -0.40 10.89
C ALA A 39 -12.76 0.46 10.43
N VAL A 40 -11.52 -0.03 10.52
CA VAL A 40 -10.31 0.63 9.99
C VAL A 40 -10.31 0.75 8.47
N LEU A 41 -10.80 -0.28 7.78
CA LEU A 41 -10.82 -0.29 6.32
C LEU A 41 -11.94 0.60 5.76
N ILE A 42 -13.00 0.82 6.55
CA ILE A 42 -14.18 1.64 6.21
C ILE A 42 -13.98 3.09 6.66
N ALA A 43 -13.58 3.33 7.91
CA ALA A 43 -13.31 4.65 8.45
C ALA A 43 -11.93 5.10 7.95
N GLY A 44 -11.90 5.92 6.91
CA GLY A 44 -10.68 6.58 6.46
C GLY A 44 -10.05 7.43 7.58
N PRO A 45 -8.76 7.81 7.46
CA PRO A 45 -8.04 8.57 8.49
C PRO A 45 -8.60 9.97 8.79
N TYR A 46 -9.72 10.38 8.18
CA TYR A 46 -10.21 11.76 8.18
C TYR A 46 -11.59 11.99 8.82
N GLU A 47 -12.24 10.99 9.43
CA GLU A 47 -13.63 11.15 9.93
C GLU A 47 -13.87 10.82 11.42
N ALA A 48 -12.85 10.42 12.19
CA ALA A 48 -13.00 10.09 13.61
C ALA A 48 -12.20 11.02 14.54
N PRO A 49 -12.74 11.40 15.73
CA PRO A 49 -11.98 12.11 16.76
C PRO A 49 -10.70 11.35 17.11
N PHE A 50 -9.58 12.08 17.30
CA PHE A 50 -8.23 11.53 17.49
C PHE A 50 -8.14 10.43 18.57
N GLU A 51 -8.91 10.53 19.64
CA GLU A 51 -8.91 9.55 20.73
C GLU A 51 -9.63 8.24 20.36
N LEU A 52 -10.71 8.32 19.55
CA LEU A 52 -11.48 7.14 19.16
C LEU A 52 -10.76 6.36 18.05
N SER A 53 -10.10 7.06 17.13
CA SER A 53 -9.27 6.42 16.10
C SER A 53 -8.08 5.70 16.72
N ARG A 54 -7.46 6.23 17.77
CA ARG A 54 -6.30 5.56 18.41
C ARG A 54 -6.68 4.26 19.12
N VAL A 55 -7.81 4.22 19.83
CA VAL A 55 -8.22 3.03 20.59
C VAL A 55 -8.81 1.94 19.69
N LEU A 56 -9.50 2.32 18.60
CA LEU A 56 -10.14 1.35 17.71
C LEU A 56 -9.29 0.97 16.50
N ALA A 57 -8.54 1.92 15.92
CA ALA A 57 -7.82 1.68 14.68
C ALA A 57 -6.46 1.01 14.90
N VAL A 58 -5.76 1.35 15.99
CA VAL A 58 -4.43 0.79 16.27
C VAL A 58 -4.49 -0.73 16.43
N PRO A 59 -5.41 -1.33 17.22
CA PRO A 59 -5.50 -2.79 17.30
C PRO A 59 -5.88 -3.43 15.96
N GLY A 60 -6.79 -2.81 15.21
CA GLY A 60 -7.23 -3.30 13.90
C GLY A 60 -6.11 -3.29 12.84
N LEU A 61 -5.27 -2.25 12.84
CA LEU A 61 -4.09 -2.15 11.97
C LEU A 61 -3.00 -3.14 12.40
N LEU A 62 -2.68 -3.17 13.70
CA LEU A 62 -1.66 -4.07 14.24
C LEU A 62 -2.02 -5.54 14.01
N TRP A 63 -3.30 -5.88 13.93
CA TRP A 63 -3.79 -7.23 13.66
C TRP A 63 -3.61 -7.67 12.20
N LEU A 64 -3.59 -6.76 11.23
CA LEU A 64 -3.45 -7.12 9.81
C LEU A 64 -2.14 -7.86 9.51
N THR A 65 -1.07 -7.50 10.21
CA THR A 65 0.24 -8.12 10.08
C THR A 65 0.22 -9.58 10.58
N PRO A 66 -0.12 -9.88 11.85
CA PRO A 66 -0.37 -11.25 12.32
C PRO A 66 -1.36 -12.03 11.46
N LEU A 67 -2.45 -11.40 11.01
CA LEU A 67 -3.44 -12.05 10.14
C LEU A 67 -2.80 -12.63 8.88
N LEU A 68 -1.93 -11.87 8.22
CA LEU A 68 -1.20 -12.32 7.04
C LEU A 68 -0.21 -13.44 7.39
N TYR A 69 0.64 -13.24 8.38
CA TYR A 69 1.67 -14.22 8.75
C TYR A 69 1.07 -15.54 9.23
N LEU A 70 0.03 -15.51 10.06
CA LEU A 70 -0.68 -16.70 10.51
C LEU A 70 -1.34 -17.43 9.35
N THR A 71 -1.94 -16.71 8.41
CA THR A 71 -2.53 -17.32 7.21
C THR A 71 -1.45 -18.04 6.39
N VAL A 72 -0.35 -17.36 6.08
CA VAL A 72 0.76 -17.94 5.29
C VAL A 72 1.36 -19.15 6.01
N ALA A 73 1.60 -19.06 7.31
CA ALA A 73 2.15 -20.15 8.11
C ALA A 73 1.23 -21.39 8.12
N LEU A 74 -0.09 -21.18 8.26
CA LEU A 74 -1.06 -22.27 8.23
C LEU A 74 -1.19 -22.90 6.85
N LEU A 75 -1.22 -22.10 5.78
CA LEU A 75 -1.24 -22.60 4.40
C LEU A 75 0.02 -23.40 4.07
N PHE A 76 1.19 -22.90 4.45
CA PHE A 76 2.45 -23.63 4.32
C PHE A 76 2.42 -24.94 5.10
N GLY A 77 1.90 -24.92 6.34
CA GLY A 77 1.71 -26.11 7.15
C GLY A 77 0.78 -27.15 6.50
N GLU A 78 -0.29 -26.72 5.82
CA GLU A 78 -1.20 -27.62 5.08
C GLU A 78 -0.51 -28.30 3.90
N ILE A 79 0.42 -27.61 3.21
CA ILE A 79 1.20 -28.16 2.09
C ILE A 79 2.27 -29.14 2.59
N VAL A 80 2.95 -28.80 3.68
CA VAL A 80 4.07 -29.60 4.22
C VAL A 80 3.58 -30.84 4.99
N ARG A 81 2.41 -30.76 5.65
CA ARG A 81 1.84 -31.86 6.45
C ARG A 81 1.70 -33.20 5.70
N PRO A 82 1.15 -33.30 4.48
CA PRO A 82 1.07 -34.56 3.76
C PRO A 82 2.46 -35.10 3.36
N LEU A 83 3.41 -34.22 3.02
CA LEU A 83 4.78 -34.61 2.67
C LEU A 83 5.51 -35.21 3.88
N LEU A 84 5.41 -34.57 5.05
CA LEU A 84 5.96 -35.10 6.30
C LEU A 84 5.30 -36.42 6.72
N ARG A 85 3.97 -36.52 6.62
CA ARG A 85 3.25 -37.78 6.93
C ARG A 85 3.69 -38.91 6.01
N ASN A 86 3.83 -38.65 4.71
CA ASN A 86 4.30 -39.64 3.74
C ASN A 86 5.76 -40.03 4.01
N ALA A 87 6.63 -39.09 4.35
CA ALA A 87 8.02 -39.37 4.69
C ALA A 87 8.15 -40.21 5.97
N LEU A 88 7.38 -39.89 7.01
CA LEU A 88 7.34 -40.65 8.26
C LEU A 88 6.75 -42.06 8.05
N ALA A 89 5.68 -42.19 7.26
CA ALA A 89 5.10 -43.48 6.89
C ALA A 89 6.10 -44.35 6.13
N ARG A 90 6.79 -43.81 5.12
CA ARG A 90 7.85 -44.52 4.38
C ARG A 90 8.99 -44.97 5.29
N ARG A 91 9.37 -44.14 6.27
CA ARG A 91 10.43 -44.46 7.23
C ARG A 91 10.00 -45.56 8.21
N ALA A 92 8.75 -45.54 8.67
CA ALA A 92 8.16 -46.60 9.49
C ALA A 92 8.06 -47.93 8.72
N SER A 93 7.62 -47.91 7.45
CA SER A 93 7.58 -49.10 6.59
C SER A 93 8.98 -49.69 6.33
N ARG A 94 10.01 -48.84 6.24
CA ARG A 94 11.40 -49.27 6.03
C ARG A 94 12.04 -49.84 7.30
N ALA A 95 11.62 -49.38 8.48
CA ALA A 95 12.03 -49.94 9.77
C ALA A 95 11.31 -51.27 10.11
N ALA A 96 10.15 -51.53 9.50
CA ALA A 96 9.36 -52.74 9.73
C ALA A 96 9.68 -53.91 8.76
N GLN A 97 10.64 -53.74 7.83
CA GLN A 97 11.11 -54.86 7.01
C GLN A 97 12.13 -55.69 7.81
N PRO A 98 11.88 -56.98 8.08
CA PRO A 98 12.88 -57.85 8.69
C PRO A 98 13.98 -58.11 7.66
N SER A 99 15.22 -57.89 8.08
CA SER A 99 16.43 -58.31 7.34
C SER A 99 16.44 -59.82 7.22
N GLY A 100 15.99 -60.33 6.06
CA GLY A 100 16.01 -61.76 5.74
C GLY A 100 17.42 -62.19 5.36
N ASP A 101 18.03 -63.04 6.19
CA ASP A 101 19.22 -63.83 5.84
C ASP A 101 18.76 -65.28 5.58
N PRO A 102 18.94 -65.85 4.37
CA PRO A 102 18.46 -67.19 4.06
C PRO A 102 19.54 -68.22 4.35
N ARG A 103 19.49 -68.86 5.53
CA ARG A 103 20.08 -70.18 5.77
C ARG A 103 19.44 -70.86 6.98
N SER A 104 18.60 -71.85 6.70
CA SER A 104 18.29 -72.99 7.59
C SER A 104 19.23 -74.16 7.20
N PRO A 105 19.44 -75.24 8.01
CA PRO A 105 18.36 -75.97 8.68
C PRO A 105 18.72 -76.68 10.03
N ASP A 106 17.79 -77.52 10.49
CA ASP A 106 17.81 -78.56 11.55
C ASP A 106 17.45 -78.10 12.98
N ARG A 107 16.58 -78.76 13.77
CA ARG A 107 15.69 -79.94 13.71
C ARG A 107 14.86 -79.92 15.06
N PRO A 108 14.01 -80.90 15.45
CA PRO A 108 12.66 -80.63 15.96
C PRO A 108 12.38 -81.08 17.42
N ASP A 109 11.13 -80.81 17.84
CA ASP A 109 10.31 -81.41 18.91
C ASP A 109 10.59 -81.06 20.39
N ALA A 110 9.56 -80.51 21.07
CA ALA A 110 8.83 -81.17 22.16
C ALA A 110 8.03 -80.17 23.05
N ASP A 111 6.74 -80.51 23.25
CA ASP A 111 5.92 -80.41 24.48
C ASP A 111 5.68 -79.04 25.13
N ALA A 112 4.45 -78.51 25.07
CA ALA A 112 3.33 -78.76 26.00
C ALA A 112 3.53 -78.10 27.37
N ASP A 113 2.78 -77.03 27.65
CA ASP A 113 1.76 -77.09 28.72
C ASP A 113 0.91 -75.82 28.77
N ALA A 114 -0.35 -76.03 29.11
CA ALA A 114 -1.41 -75.05 29.20
C ALA A 114 -1.58 -74.55 30.63
N ASP A 115 -1.83 -73.24 30.78
CA ASP A 115 -2.67 -72.64 31.81
C ASP A 115 -2.93 -71.19 31.37
N GLY A 116 -4.14 -70.63 31.25
CA GLY A 116 -5.31 -70.75 32.10
C GLY A 116 -5.56 -69.40 32.78
N GLY A 117 -6.17 -68.42 32.10
CA GLY A 117 -6.58 -67.16 32.75
C GLY A 117 -7.13 -66.07 31.81
N PRO A 118 -8.15 -65.29 32.23
CA PRO A 118 -9.16 -64.70 31.34
C PRO A 118 -8.73 -63.38 30.68
N VAL A 119 -9.29 -63.15 29.49
CA VAL A 119 -9.21 -61.89 28.73
C VAL A 119 -9.86 -60.74 29.51
N PRO A 120 -9.17 -59.59 29.71
CA PRO A 120 -9.83 -58.32 29.88
C PRO A 120 -9.77 -57.53 28.56
N ALA A 121 -10.94 -57.18 28.04
CA ALA A 121 -11.09 -56.15 27.03
C ALA A 121 -10.53 -54.83 27.60
N GLY A 122 -9.40 -54.37 27.07
CA GLY A 122 -8.69 -53.21 27.57
C GLY A 122 -8.11 -52.37 26.45
N SER A 123 -8.68 -51.17 26.27
CA SER A 123 -8.02 -49.98 25.74
C SER A 123 -7.69 -49.92 24.24
N VAL A 124 -8.68 -49.49 23.44
CA VAL A 124 -8.48 -48.78 22.14
C VAL A 124 -8.16 -47.28 22.37
N ALA A 125 -7.80 -46.87 23.59
CA ALA A 125 -7.64 -45.47 23.99
C ALA A 125 -6.16 -45.05 24.11
N THR A 126 -5.38 -45.08 23.02
CA THR A 126 -4.00 -44.54 23.06
C THR A 126 -3.53 -43.80 21.79
N ALA A 127 -4.26 -43.89 20.67
CA ALA A 127 -3.87 -43.23 19.42
C ALA A 127 -4.45 -41.80 19.24
N THR A 128 -5.61 -41.51 19.85
CA THR A 128 -6.31 -40.23 19.68
C THR A 128 -5.77 -39.13 20.60
N ASP A 129 -5.35 -39.50 21.81
CA ASP A 129 -4.90 -38.54 22.84
C ASP A 129 -3.49 -37.98 22.56
N THR A 130 -2.64 -38.80 21.93
CA THR A 130 -1.29 -38.44 21.49
C THR A 130 -1.29 -37.55 20.23
N ASP A 131 -2.25 -37.73 19.32
CA ASP A 131 -2.45 -36.86 18.15
C ASP A 131 -3.04 -35.49 18.56
N MET A 132 -3.94 -35.45 19.55
CA MET A 132 -4.46 -34.22 20.16
C MET A 132 -3.34 -33.38 20.78
N SER A 133 -2.48 -33.99 21.60
CA SER A 133 -1.38 -33.29 22.29
C SER A 133 -0.33 -32.73 21.31
N ARG A 134 -0.03 -33.43 20.23
CA ARG A 134 0.89 -32.95 19.17
C ARG A 134 0.30 -31.82 18.34
N ARG A 135 -1.00 -31.84 18.05
CA ARG A 135 -1.69 -30.75 17.32
C ARG A 135 -1.75 -29.47 18.14
N VAL A 136 -1.98 -29.57 19.45
CA VAL A 136 -1.98 -28.42 20.38
C VAL A 136 -0.57 -27.84 20.55
N PHE A 137 0.46 -28.67 20.61
CA PHE A 137 1.85 -28.21 20.71
C PHE A 137 2.29 -27.42 19.45
N VAL A 138 2.07 -27.99 18.25
CA VAL A 138 2.44 -27.33 16.99
C VAL A 138 1.67 -26.01 16.77
N ALA A 139 0.38 -25.97 17.12
CA ALA A 139 -0.41 -24.74 17.04
C ALA A 139 0.11 -23.65 17.98
N ARG A 140 0.55 -24.02 19.20
CA ARG A 140 1.13 -23.08 20.17
C ARG A 140 2.50 -22.55 19.75
N THR A 141 3.37 -23.39 19.18
CA THR A 141 4.71 -22.96 18.73
C THR A 141 4.64 -22.03 17.52
N VAL A 142 3.74 -22.28 16.57
CA VAL A 142 3.56 -21.42 15.39
C VAL A 142 2.96 -20.05 15.76
N ALA A 143 1.99 -20.01 16.68
CA ALA A 143 1.38 -18.77 17.15
C ALA A 143 2.35 -17.88 17.95
N ILE A 144 3.22 -18.48 18.76
CA ILE A 144 4.23 -17.73 19.53
C ILE A 144 5.32 -17.19 18.59
N GLY A 145 5.80 -18.01 17.63
CA GLY A 145 6.86 -17.59 16.69
C GLY A 145 6.46 -16.46 15.74
N SER A 146 5.21 -16.42 15.27
CA SER A 146 4.72 -15.34 14.40
C SER A 146 4.51 -14.01 15.12
N THR A 147 4.28 -14.03 16.43
CA THR A 147 4.02 -12.82 17.22
C THR A 147 5.30 -12.02 17.47
N THR A 148 6.43 -12.71 17.68
CA THR A 148 7.73 -12.07 17.94
C THR A 148 8.32 -11.38 16.71
N VAL A 149 8.18 -11.99 15.53
CA VAL A 149 8.66 -11.40 14.26
C VAL A 149 7.83 -10.17 13.85
N ALA A 150 6.51 -10.22 14.08
CA ALA A 150 5.62 -9.09 13.81
C ALA A 150 5.90 -7.88 14.71
N ALA A 151 6.21 -8.11 16.00
CA ALA A 151 6.54 -7.04 16.94
C ALA A 151 7.84 -6.30 16.57
N LEU A 152 8.84 -7.02 16.04
CA LEU A 152 10.11 -6.43 15.62
C LEU A 152 9.97 -5.61 14.33
N ALA A 153 9.21 -6.10 13.35
CA ALA A 153 8.95 -5.39 12.10
C ALA A 153 8.14 -4.09 12.31
N THR A 154 7.25 -4.06 13.31
CA THR A 154 6.53 -2.82 13.66
C THR A 154 7.42 -1.80 14.38
N ALA A 155 8.43 -2.24 15.13
CA ALA A 155 9.34 -1.34 15.83
C ALA A 155 10.29 -0.62 14.85
N GLU A 156 10.77 -1.29 13.81
CA GLU A 156 11.58 -0.66 12.74
C GLU A 156 10.78 0.37 11.93
N SER A 157 9.48 0.13 11.71
CA SER A 157 8.63 1.08 10.98
C SER A 157 8.31 2.36 11.77
N MET A 158 8.61 2.42 13.08
CA MET A 158 8.40 3.60 13.93
C MET A 158 9.67 4.47 14.09
N ALA A 159 10.81 4.05 13.54
CA ALA A 159 12.00 4.88 13.47
C ALA A 159 11.82 5.92 12.36
N GLY A 160 11.59 7.18 12.75
CA GLY A 160 11.40 8.30 11.82
C GLY A 160 12.54 8.38 10.80
N SER A 161 12.17 8.44 9.51
CA SER A 161 13.13 8.59 8.42
C SER A 161 13.92 9.90 8.58
N PRO A 162 15.23 9.91 8.27
CA PRO A 162 16.03 11.14 8.30
C PRO A 162 15.41 12.20 7.41
N ARG A 163 15.25 13.42 7.94
CA ARG A 163 14.79 14.59 7.17
C ARG A 163 15.75 14.80 5.98
N PRO A 164 15.26 14.84 4.72
CA PRO A 164 16.13 15.08 3.58
C PRO A 164 16.81 16.45 3.72
N PRO A 165 18.04 16.60 3.18
CA PRO A 165 18.77 17.86 3.27
C PRO A 165 17.93 19.01 2.68
N GLY A 166 17.97 20.17 3.32
CA GLY A 166 17.30 21.38 2.85
C GLY A 166 17.75 21.78 1.44
N PRO A 167 17.02 22.68 0.76
CA PRO A 167 17.31 23.04 -0.63
C PRO A 167 18.77 23.49 -0.77
N GLY A 168 19.54 22.74 -1.56
CA GLY A 168 20.90 23.12 -1.94
C GLY A 168 20.90 24.34 -2.86
N LEU A 169 22.07 24.92 -3.07
CA LEU A 169 22.28 26.10 -3.93
C LEU A 169 21.87 25.88 -5.41
N ASP A 170 21.59 24.64 -5.80
CA ASP A 170 21.26 24.22 -7.17
C ASP A 170 19.75 24.06 -7.43
N ALA A 171 18.88 24.43 -6.48
CA ALA A 171 17.43 24.32 -6.66
C ALA A 171 16.87 25.45 -7.54
N VAL A 172 16.01 25.09 -8.48
CA VAL A 172 15.35 26.04 -9.38
C VAL A 172 14.12 26.64 -8.69
N GLU A 173 14.07 27.96 -8.60
CA GLU A 173 12.92 28.66 -8.05
C GLU A 173 11.78 28.79 -9.07
N ILE A 174 10.56 28.43 -8.65
CA ILE A 174 9.34 28.49 -9.46
C ILE A 174 8.13 29.00 -8.66
N LEU A 175 7.02 29.27 -9.34
CA LEU A 175 5.71 29.55 -8.75
C LEU A 175 4.89 28.26 -8.61
N LEU A 176 3.91 28.29 -7.70
CA LEU A 176 2.89 27.26 -7.67
C LEU A 176 2.06 27.35 -8.97
N PRO A 177 1.84 26.23 -9.68
CA PRO A 177 1.19 26.23 -10.99
C PRO A 177 -0.34 26.30 -10.90
N PHE A 178 -0.89 26.97 -9.89
CA PHE A 178 -2.33 27.05 -9.64
C PHE A 178 -2.68 28.17 -8.66
N ALA A 179 -3.97 28.51 -8.62
CA ALA A 179 -4.58 29.34 -7.59
C ALA A 179 -5.42 28.49 -6.61
N GLY A 180 -5.80 29.07 -5.48
CA GLY A 180 -6.59 28.38 -4.46
C GLY A 180 -5.77 27.45 -3.57
N ARG A 181 -6.46 26.59 -2.80
CA ARG A 181 -5.85 25.67 -1.82
C ARG A 181 -5.66 24.27 -2.40
N TRP A 182 -4.46 23.72 -2.19
CA TRP A 182 -4.07 22.41 -2.70
C TRP A 182 -3.32 21.62 -1.62
N SER A 183 -3.71 20.37 -1.41
CA SER A 183 -3.01 19.43 -0.55
C SER A 183 -1.78 18.86 -1.27
N VAL A 184 -0.67 18.78 -0.55
CA VAL A 184 0.65 18.37 -1.06
C VAL A 184 0.86 16.88 -0.82
N ARG A 185 1.15 16.14 -1.88
CA ARG A 185 1.40 14.70 -1.85
C ARG A 185 2.73 14.38 -2.54
N ASN A 186 3.39 13.31 -2.09
CA ASN A 186 4.66 12.83 -2.65
C ASN A 186 5.70 13.95 -2.73
N SER A 187 5.94 14.66 -1.61
CA SER A 187 6.85 15.80 -1.59
C SER A 187 8.30 15.37 -1.32
N PRO A 188 9.31 15.94 -2.01
CA PRO A 188 10.71 15.70 -1.72
C PRO A 188 11.14 16.18 -0.34
N ALA A 189 10.31 16.98 0.35
CA ALA A 189 10.52 17.35 1.75
C ALA A 189 10.46 16.16 2.72
N ARG A 190 9.80 15.06 2.31
CA ARG A 190 9.74 13.82 3.09
C ARG A 190 10.85 12.84 2.71
N GLN A 191 11.01 12.58 1.41
CA GLN A 191 11.96 11.60 0.88
C GLN A 191 12.34 11.94 -0.55
N VAL A 192 13.57 11.61 -0.94
CA VAL A 192 14.03 11.63 -2.34
C VAL A 192 14.51 10.21 -2.71
N PRO A 193 14.04 9.62 -3.83
CA PRO A 193 13.02 10.15 -4.76
C PRO A 193 11.62 10.24 -4.13
N SER A 194 10.91 11.33 -4.40
CA SER A 194 9.62 11.63 -3.77
C SER A 194 8.50 10.64 -4.14
N HIS A 195 8.58 10.05 -5.33
CA HIS A 195 7.64 9.03 -5.82
C HIS A 195 8.21 7.60 -5.70
N GLY A 196 9.30 7.41 -4.93
CA GLY A 196 9.98 6.12 -4.77
C GLY A 196 10.77 5.65 -6.00
N THR A 197 10.82 6.46 -7.07
CA THR A 197 11.53 6.16 -8.31
C THR A 197 12.16 7.40 -8.93
N ASN A 198 13.27 7.21 -9.65
CA ASN A 198 13.92 8.24 -10.46
C ASN A 198 13.52 8.17 -11.94
N LEU A 199 12.72 7.17 -12.31
CA LEU A 199 12.27 7.00 -13.70
C LEU A 199 11.50 8.24 -14.15
N PHE A 200 11.70 8.60 -15.41
CA PHE A 200 11.08 9.76 -16.02
C PHE A 200 11.40 11.12 -15.36
N GLY A 201 12.49 11.20 -14.59
CA GLY A 201 12.87 12.43 -13.90
C GLY A 201 12.05 12.77 -12.66
N SER A 202 11.26 11.82 -12.12
CA SER A 202 10.33 12.07 -11.01
C SER A 202 10.96 12.21 -9.62
N SER A 203 12.29 12.31 -9.52
CA SER A 203 13.02 12.29 -8.24
C SER A 203 12.57 13.38 -7.27
N TYR A 204 12.27 14.57 -7.78
CA TYR A 204 11.85 15.75 -7.00
C TYR A 204 10.43 16.21 -7.36
N ALA A 205 9.67 15.36 -8.04
CA ALA A 205 8.31 15.70 -8.45
C ALA A 205 7.40 15.90 -7.24
N ILE A 206 6.29 16.63 -7.42
CA ILE A 206 5.29 16.88 -6.38
C ILE A 206 3.90 16.76 -6.99
N ASP A 207 3.00 16.12 -6.25
CA ASP A 207 1.58 16.04 -6.58
C ASP A 207 0.80 17.04 -5.72
N PHE A 208 -0.04 17.85 -6.37
CA PHE A 208 -0.93 18.78 -5.72
C PHE A 208 -2.38 18.40 -5.99
N VAL A 209 -3.18 18.21 -4.95
CA VAL A 209 -4.60 17.87 -5.03
C VAL A 209 -5.44 19.05 -4.57
N GLY A 210 -6.31 19.59 -5.42
CA GLY A 210 -7.19 20.71 -5.08
C GLY A 210 -8.14 20.39 -3.92
N VAL A 211 -8.29 21.33 -2.99
CA VAL A 211 -9.14 21.18 -1.81
C VAL A 211 -10.00 22.42 -1.53
N ASP A 212 -11.11 22.21 -0.83
CA ASP A 212 -11.91 23.32 -0.29
C ASP A 212 -11.31 23.92 0.99
N GLU A 213 -12.01 24.90 1.57
CA GLU A 213 -11.61 25.55 2.83
C GLU A 213 -11.53 24.58 4.03
N HIS A 214 -12.22 23.45 3.94
CA HIS A 214 -12.23 22.39 4.94
C HIS A 214 -11.19 21.28 4.64
N HIS A 215 -10.33 21.51 3.64
CA HIS A 215 -9.29 20.59 3.17
C HIS A 215 -9.83 19.27 2.60
N ARG A 216 -11.07 19.28 2.11
CA ARG A 216 -11.69 18.13 1.43
C ARG A 216 -11.36 18.19 -0.05
N THR A 217 -11.10 17.04 -0.66
CA THR A 217 -10.71 16.94 -2.08
C THR A 217 -11.90 16.89 -3.05
N ALA A 218 -13.11 16.66 -2.55
CA ALA A 218 -14.32 16.57 -3.35
C ALA A 218 -15.54 17.13 -2.62
N GLY A 219 -16.54 17.59 -3.38
CA GLY A 219 -17.74 18.24 -2.86
C GLY A 219 -18.74 17.31 -2.19
N SER A 220 -18.65 16.00 -2.44
CA SER A 220 -19.50 15.00 -1.81
C SER A 220 -18.80 13.66 -1.62
N SER A 221 -19.36 12.87 -0.71
CA SER A 221 -18.99 11.47 -0.48
C SER A 221 -20.26 10.62 -0.62
N SER A 222 -20.11 9.43 -1.19
CA SER A 222 -21.19 8.47 -1.38
C SER A 222 -20.71 7.05 -1.11
N TRP A 223 -21.58 6.05 -1.25
CA TRP A 223 -21.16 4.65 -1.19
C TRP A 223 -20.04 4.33 -2.20
N ARG A 224 -19.99 5.06 -3.34
CA ARG A 224 -18.93 4.90 -4.34
C ARG A 224 -17.56 5.28 -3.79
N THR A 225 -17.48 6.29 -2.94
CA THR A 225 -16.22 6.69 -2.27
C THR A 225 -15.54 5.51 -1.57
N MET A 226 -16.33 4.56 -1.06
CA MET A 226 -15.82 3.36 -0.39
C MET A 226 -15.66 2.14 -1.31
N PHE A 227 -16.52 1.97 -2.31
CA PHE A 227 -16.62 0.70 -3.05
C PHE A 227 -16.44 0.80 -4.56
N ALA A 228 -16.35 1.99 -5.13
CA ALA A 228 -16.32 2.19 -6.57
C ALA A 228 -15.44 3.37 -6.98
N THR A 229 -15.44 3.63 -8.28
CA THR A 229 -14.90 4.82 -8.92
C THR A 229 -15.91 5.96 -8.89
N GLU A 230 -15.40 7.18 -8.99
CA GLU A 230 -16.17 8.41 -8.92
C GLU A 230 -15.87 9.31 -10.13
N PRO A 231 -16.86 10.04 -10.66
CA PRO A 231 -16.63 10.98 -11.75
C PRO A 231 -15.63 12.07 -11.32
N PRO A 232 -14.66 12.44 -12.18
CA PRO A 232 -13.63 13.41 -11.82
C PRO A 232 -14.21 14.81 -11.54
N GLU A 233 -15.37 15.15 -12.09
CA GLU A 233 -16.07 16.43 -11.88
C GLU A 233 -16.50 16.66 -10.42
N LEU A 234 -16.50 15.61 -9.58
CA LEU A 234 -16.78 15.76 -8.14
C LEU A 234 -15.62 16.39 -7.37
N PHE A 235 -14.41 16.36 -7.92
CA PHE A 235 -13.19 16.79 -7.25
C PHE A 235 -12.93 18.25 -7.53
N PHE A 236 -12.57 18.99 -6.49
CA PHE A 236 -12.35 20.43 -6.60
C PHE A 236 -11.18 20.79 -7.52
N ALA A 237 -10.24 19.86 -7.74
CA ALA A 237 -9.11 20.07 -8.65
C ALA A 237 -9.53 20.01 -10.12
N PHE A 238 -10.52 19.19 -10.49
CA PHE A 238 -10.82 18.93 -11.89
C PHE A 238 -11.34 20.17 -12.61
N GLY A 239 -10.72 20.51 -13.74
CA GLY A 239 -11.06 21.68 -14.54
C GLY A 239 -10.45 23.00 -14.03
N VAL A 240 -9.77 23.01 -12.88
CA VAL A 240 -9.13 24.22 -12.34
C VAL A 240 -7.98 24.67 -13.26
N PRO A 241 -7.80 25.98 -13.52
CA PRO A 241 -6.68 26.51 -14.28
C PRO A 241 -5.32 26.07 -13.72
N VAL A 242 -4.46 25.56 -14.61
CA VAL A 242 -3.05 25.27 -14.35
C VAL A 242 -2.21 26.36 -15.02
N LEU A 243 -1.27 26.90 -14.25
CA LEU A 243 -0.50 28.08 -14.60
C LEU A 243 0.95 27.70 -14.91
N ALA A 244 1.61 28.48 -15.76
CA ALA A 244 3.03 28.36 -16.02
C ALA A 244 3.83 28.62 -14.72
N PRO A 245 4.70 27.70 -14.28
CA PRO A 245 5.44 27.83 -13.02
C PRO A 245 6.58 28.85 -13.12
N GLY A 246 6.93 29.32 -14.31
CA GLY A 246 7.98 30.30 -14.54
C GLY A 246 7.95 30.82 -15.98
N ASP A 247 8.72 31.86 -16.25
CA ASP A 247 8.91 32.37 -17.61
C ASP A 247 9.66 31.33 -18.46
N GLY A 248 9.22 31.13 -19.69
CA GLY A 248 9.84 30.10 -20.52
C GLY A 248 9.27 29.95 -21.92
N THR A 249 9.68 28.88 -22.58
CA THR A 249 9.22 28.46 -23.91
C THR A 249 8.56 27.10 -23.81
N VAL A 250 7.37 26.94 -24.37
CA VAL A 250 6.74 25.62 -24.49
C VAL A 250 7.52 24.80 -25.52
N VAL A 251 8.10 23.67 -25.11
CA VAL A 251 8.95 22.84 -25.98
C VAL A 251 8.31 21.51 -26.36
N ALA A 252 7.34 21.02 -25.59
CA ALA A 252 6.57 19.85 -25.92
C ALA A 252 5.17 19.93 -25.30
N ILE A 253 4.20 19.34 -25.98
CA ILE A 253 2.83 19.15 -25.47
C ILE A 253 2.34 17.77 -25.88
N HIS A 254 1.47 17.19 -25.07
CA HIS A 254 0.69 16.00 -25.41
C HIS A 254 -0.76 16.22 -24.98
N ASP A 255 -1.70 15.94 -25.87
CA ASP A 255 -3.13 15.99 -25.60
C ASP A 255 -3.83 14.84 -26.33
N GLY A 256 -5.05 14.51 -25.91
CA GLY A 256 -5.88 13.47 -26.49
C GLY A 256 -6.13 12.28 -25.57
N GLU A 257 -5.37 12.13 -24.49
CA GLU A 257 -5.58 11.10 -23.47
C GLU A 257 -6.89 11.35 -22.72
N LEU A 258 -7.62 10.26 -22.47
CA LEU A 258 -8.88 10.33 -21.75
C LEU A 258 -8.66 10.64 -20.27
N ASP A 259 -9.48 11.55 -19.74
CA ASP A 259 -9.65 11.69 -18.30
C ASP A 259 -10.45 10.49 -17.79
N HIS A 260 -9.88 9.76 -16.83
CA HIS A 260 -10.50 8.56 -16.28
C HIS A 260 -11.30 8.88 -15.01
N GLU A 261 -12.18 7.96 -14.59
CA GLU A 261 -12.82 8.07 -13.28
C GLU A 261 -11.78 8.05 -12.14
N ALA A 262 -12.05 8.84 -11.10
CA ALA A 262 -11.23 8.92 -9.91
C ALA A 262 -11.47 7.73 -8.97
N ARG A 263 -10.45 7.40 -8.18
CA ARG A 263 -10.35 6.19 -7.37
C ARG A 263 -9.87 6.53 -5.96
N ARG A 264 -10.77 7.09 -5.15
CA ARG A 264 -10.53 7.29 -3.71
C ARG A 264 -10.64 6.00 -2.90
N SER A 265 -11.42 5.03 -3.39
CA SER A 265 -11.57 3.73 -2.74
C SER A 265 -10.31 2.87 -2.90
N ARG A 266 -9.79 2.37 -1.77
CA ARG A 266 -8.69 1.37 -1.74
C ARG A 266 -9.06 0.09 -2.48
N LEU A 267 -10.34 -0.29 -2.51
CA LEU A 267 -10.82 -1.46 -3.26
C LEU A 267 -10.82 -1.19 -4.76
N ALA A 268 -11.24 0.01 -5.18
CA ALA A 268 -11.18 0.44 -6.58
C ALA A 268 -9.75 0.65 -7.07
N LEU A 269 -8.77 0.80 -6.16
CA LEU A 269 -7.35 0.87 -6.48
C LEU A 269 -6.78 -0.48 -6.94
N VAL A 270 -7.33 -1.61 -6.51
CA VAL A 270 -6.76 -2.95 -6.82
C VAL A 270 -6.74 -3.24 -8.33
N PRO A 271 -7.84 -3.07 -9.09
CA PRO A 271 -7.80 -3.20 -10.55
C PRO A 271 -6.86 -2.19 -11.21
N TYR A 272 -6.77 -0.97 -10.66
CA TYR A 272 -5.90 0.07 -11.20
C TYR A 272 -4.41 -0.27 -11.07
N MET A 273 -4.01 -0.85 -9.93
CA MET A 273 -2.65 -1.34 -9.69
C MET A 273 -2.28 -2.49 -10.62
N LEU A 274 -3.23 -3.40 -10.89
CA LEU A 274 -3.01 -4.50 -11.84
C LEU A 274 -2.75 -4.00 -13.27
N GLY A 275 -3.30 -2.84 -13.65
CA GLY A 275 -3.05 -2.19 -14.94
C GLY A 275 -1.78 -1.34 -15.03
N GLN A 276 -1.01 -1.21 -13.94
CA GLN A 276 0.16 -0.32 -13.89
C GLN A 276 1.27 -0.75 -14.87
N ALA A 277 1.46 -2.06 -15.05
CA ALA A 277 2.43 -2.60 -16.01
C ALA A 277 2.09 -2.24 -17.46
N GLY A 278 0.79 -2.16 -17.81
CA GLY A 278 0.34 -1.73 -19.13
C GLY A 278 0.65 -0.27 -19.39
N ARG A 279 0.35 0.62 -18.43
CA ARG A 279 0.66 2.06 -18.55
C ARG A 279 2.16 2.36 -18.60
N LEU A 280 2.97 1.58 -17.91
CA LEU A 280 4.43 1.64 -18.04
C LEU A 280 4.88 1.23 -19.45
N ALA A 281 4.22 0.24 -20.05
CA ALA A 281 4.50 -0.17 -21.43
C ALA A 281 4.02 0.85 -22.47
N ASP A 282 2.97 1.63 -22.16
CA ASP A 282 2.48 2.74 -22.99
C ASP A 282 3.41 3.98 -22.95
N GLY A 283 4.51 3.92 -22.18
CA GLY A 283 5.55 4.94 -22.14
C GLY A 283 5.11 6.26 -21.50
N VAL A 284 5.71 7.37 -21.95
CA VAL A 284 5.45 8.72 -21.43
C VAL A 284 3.96 9.11 -21.47
N PRO A 285 3.19 8.90 -22.56
CA PRO A 285 1.76 9.22 -22.60
C PRO A 285 0.93 8.48 -21.54
N GLY A 286 1.18 7.19 -21.33
CA GLY A 286 0.44 6.37 -20.36
C GLY A 286 0.70 6.79 -18.91
N LEU A 287 1.88 7.35 -18.64
CA LEU A 287 2.28 7.83 -17.32
C LEU A 287 1.88 9.28 -17.09
N ALA A 288 2.38 10.20 -17.91
CA ALA A 288 2.15 11.63 -17.76
C ALA A 288 0.72 12.07 -18.14
N GLY A 289 0.03 11.31 -19.00
CA GLY A 289 -1.24 11.74 -19.57
C GLY A 289 -1.06 12.95 -20.48
N ASN A 290 -2.10 13.79 -20.58
CA ASN A 290 -1.97 15.08 -21.25
C ASN A 290 -1.02 15.96 -20.44
N HIS A 291 -0.05 16.59 -21.10
CA HIS A 291 1.00 17.33 -20.41
C HIS A 291 1.57 18.48 -21.25
N VAL A 292 2.24 19.41 -20.57
CA VAL A 292 3.00 20.51 -21.18
C VAL A 292 4.40 20.51 -20.58
N VAL A 293 5.42 20.65 -21.44
CA VAL A 293 6.82 20.83 -21.06
C VAL A 293 7.25 22.25 -21.42
N ILE A 294 7.74 22.99 -20.43
CA ILE A 294 8.21 24.37 -20.54
C ILE A 294 9.71 24.40 -20.24
N ALA A 295 10.53 24.84 -21.20
CA ALA A 295 11.92 25.18 -20.94
C ALA A 295 11.95 26.48 -20.14
N LEU A 296 12.36 26.41 -18.87
CA LEU A 296 12.41 27.55 -17.97
C LEU A 296 13.61 28.44 -18.33
N ARG A 297 13.35 29.75 -18.42
CA ARG A 297 14.38 30.74 -18.72
C ARG A 297 15.45 30.75 -17.61
N ASP A 298 16.72 30.95 -18.01
CA ASP A 298 17.89 31.18 -17.14
C ASP A 298 18.26 30.07 -16.14
N SER A 299 17.48 28.98 -16.03
CA SER A 299 17.77 27.83 -15.16
C SER A 299 18.35 26.62 -15.89
N GLY A 300 18.09 26.49 -17.19
CA GLY A 300 18.43 25.29 -17.97
C GLY A 300 17.57 24.06 -17.64
N ALA A 301 16.54 24.22 -16.80
CA ALA A 301 15.61 23.16 -16.42
C ALA A 301 14.33 23.18 -17.26
N TYR A 302 13.66 22.02 -17.32
CA TYR A 302 12.39 21.83 -18.03
C TYR A 302 11.31 21.50 -17.01
N ALA A 303 10.24 22.31 -16.97
CA ALA A 303 9.08 22.06 -16.12
C ALA A 303 8.04 21.25 -16.88
N THR A 304 7.65 20.10 -16.34
CA THR A 304 6.57 19.29 -16.89
C THR A 304 5.36 19.35 -15.97
N LEU A 305 4.20 19.70 -16.54
CA LEU A 305 2.90 19.68 -15.89
C LEU A 305 2.07 18.53 -16.47
N CYS A 306 1.73 17.54 -15.65
CA CYS A 306 1.09 16.28 -16.10
C CYS A 306 -0.39 16.20 -15.69
N HIS A 307 -1.04 15.13 -16.13
CA HIS A 307 -2.42 14.75 -15.81
C HIS A 307 -3.45 15.83 -16.20
N LEU A 308 -3.17 16.61 -17.24
CA LEU A 308 -4.01 17.71 -17.68
C LEU A 308 -5.31 17.18 -18.31
N ARG A 309 -6.34 18.03 -18.29
CA ARG A 309 -7.67 17.70 -18.84
C ARG A 309 -7.59 17.63 -20.35
N ARG A 310 -8.22 16.62 -20.93
CA ARG A 310 -8.29 16.43 -22.38
C ARG A 310 -8.87 17.66 -23.08
N GLY A 311 -8.21 18.12 -24.14
CA GLY A 311 -8.66 19.24 -24.96
C GLY A 311 -8.66 20.57 -24.21
N SER A 312 -7.84 20.71 -23.16
CA SER A 312 -7.78 21.93 -22.35
C SER A 312 -6.51 22.77 -22.55
N LEU A 313 -5.55 22.29 -23.33
CA LEU A 313 -4.32 23.03 -23.61
C LEU A 313 -4.65 24.38 -24.26
N ARG A 314 -4.01 25.45 -23.76
CA ARG A 314 -4.15 26.83 -24.23
C ARG A 314 -2.91 27.37 -24.93
N VAL A 315 -1.87 26.54 -25.03
CA VAL A 315 -0.56 26.90 -25.55
C VAL A 315 -0.15 25.97 -26.69
N VAL A 316 0.77 26.44 -27.51
CA VAL A 316 1.37 25.67 -28.61
C VAL A 316 2.88 25.57 -28.44
N VAL A 317 3.50 24.54 -29.03
CA VAL A 317 4.96 24.39 -29.04
C VAL A 317 5.60 25.62 -29.73
N GLY A 318 6.65 26.16 -29.11
CA GLY A 318 7.33 27.38 -29.51
C GLY A 318 6.77 28.66 -28.90
N GLN A 319 5.62 28.61 -28.22
CA GLN A 319 5.04 29.76 -27.53
C GLN A 319 5.88 30.18 -26.32
N GLN A 320 6.12 31.49 -26.19
CA GLN A 320 6.65 32.08 -24.96
C GLN A 320 5.52 32.23 -23.95
N VAL A 321 5.77 31.79 -22.72
CA VAL A 321 4.83 31.92 -21.60
C VAL A 321 5.45 32.74 -20.46
N THR A 322 4.63 33.49 -19.77
CA THR A 322 5.01 34.22 -18.55
C THR A 322 4.57 33.45 -17.31
N ALA A 323 5.35 33.52 -16.23
CA ALA A 323 5.00 32.92 -14.95
C ALA A 323 3.58 33.34 -14.51
N GLY A 324 2.73 32.36 -14.18
CA GLY A 324 1.31 32.59 -13.84
C GLY A 324 0.35 32.59 -15.04
N GLU A 325 0.83 32.47 -16.27
CA GLU A 325 -0.02 32.35 -17.47
C GLU A 325 -0.80 31.04 -17.48
N HIS A 326 -2.08 31.07 -17.85
CA HIS A 326 -2.94 29.89 -17.90
C HIS A 326 -2.59 28.99 -19.11
N VAL A 327 -2.00 27.83 -18.84
CA VAL A 327 -1.51 26.91 -19.89
C VAL A 327 -2.47 25.76 -20.21
N ALA A 328 -3.24 25.29 -19.23
CA ALA A 328 -4.18 24.17 -19.37
C ALA A 328 -5.14 24.09 -18.17
N ASN A 329 -6.03 23.10 -18.13
CA ASN A 329 -6.82 22.80 -16.94
C ASN A 329 -6.37 21.48 -16.30
N CYS A 330 -6.48 21.38 -14.98
CA CYS A 330 -6.21 20.15 -14.23
C CYS A 330 -7.20 19.07 -14.66
N GLY A 331 -6.69 17.87 -14.93
CA GLY A 331 -7.48 16.73 -15.39
C GLY A 331 -7.32 15.52 -14.49
N ASN A 332 -7.51 14.35 -15.08
CA ASN A 332 -7.29 13.03 -14.49
C ASN A 332 -6.84 12.01 -15.55
N SER A 333 -6.03 12.45 -16.51
CA SER A 333 -5.48 11.64 -17.60
C SER A 333 -4.18 10.94 -17.18
N GLY A 334 -3.76 9.92 -17.93
CA GLY A 334 -2.54 9.15 -17.65
C GLY A 334 -2.62 8.31 -16.36
N ASN A 335 -1.49 8.16 -15.67
CA ASN A 335 -1.37 7.38 -14.44
C ASN A 335 -1.80 8.20 -13.20
N SER A 336 -3.02 8.71 -13.22
CA SER A 336 -3.63 9.45 -12.11
C SER A 336 -4.72 8.64 -11.41
N THR A 337 -4.72 8.68 -10.06
CA THR A 337 -5.77 8.04 -9.25
C THR A 337 -6.93 8.98 -8.97
N GLN A 338 -6.70 10.30 -8.92
CA GLN A 338 -7.73 11.32 -8.73
C GLN A 338 -7.23 12.65 -9.31
N PRO A 339 -8.12 13.60 -9.66
CA PRO A 339 -7.70 14.88 -10.22
C PRO A 339 -6.66 15.61 -9.37
N HIS A 340 -5.49 15.87 -9.96
CA HIS A 340 -4.36 16.52 -9.31
C HIS A 340 -3.40 17.10 -10.37
N VAL A 341 -2.54 18.03 -9.96
CA VAL A 341 -1.44 18.57 -10.77
C VAL A 341 -0.15 17.92 -10.30
N HIS A 342 0.47 17.13 -11.17
CA HIS A 342 1.83 16.65 -10.97
C HIS A 342 2.79 17.60 -11.66
N ILE A 343 3.80 18.08 -10.93
CA ILE A 343 4.86 18.92 -11.45
C ILE A 343 6.23 18.28 -11.19
N GLN A 344 7.08 18.30 -12.20
CA GLN A 344 8.48 17.90 -12.07
C GLN A 344 9.38 18.84 -12.88
N LEU A 345 10.61 19.04 -12.36
CA LEU A 345 11.66 19.72 -13.10
C LEU A 345 12.71 18.68 -13.54
N THR A 346 13.17 18.79 -14.77
CA THR A 346 14.15 17.87 -15.37
C THR A 346 15.27 18.62 -16.08
N ASN A 347 16.39 17.94 -16.30
CA ASN A 347 17.55 18.50 -17.02
C ASN A 347 17.44 18.41 -18.55
N THR A 348 16.40 17.75 -19.08
CA THR A 348 16.10 17.61 -20.51
C THR A 348 14.59 17.55 -20.70
N SER A 349 14.11 17.94 -21.88
CA SER A 349 12.69 17.79 -22.27
C SER A 349 12.31 16.36 -22.61
N ASP A 350 13.28 15.48 -22.88
CA ASP A 350 13.05 14.06 -23.08
C ASP A 350 12.86 13.36 -21.73
N LEU A 351 11.59 13.07 -21.39
CA LEU A 351 11.24 12.44 -20.12
C LEU A 351 11.85 11.05 -19.97
N GLU A 352 12.07 10.26 -21.02
CA GLU A 352 12.61 8.91 -20.87
C GLU A 352 14.07 8.93 -20.38
N ALA A 353 14.84 9.94 -20.80
CA ALA A 353 16.24 10.14 -20.43
C ALA A 353 16.43 11.14 -19.27
N ALA A 354 15.34 11.72 -18.76
CA ALA A 354 15.37 12.81 -17.80
C ALA A 354 15.91 12.42 -16.41
N LYS A 355 16.68 13.33 -15.83
CA LYS A 355 17.03 13.33 -14.40
C LYS A 355 16.29 14.46 -13.71
N GLY A 356 15.72 14.17 -12.54
CA GLY A 356 15.01 15.16 -11.74
C GLY A 356 15.96 16.25 -11.25
N VAL A 357 15.51 17.50 -11.35
CA VAL A 357 16.18 18.70 -10.85
C VAL A 357 15.44 19.19 -9.60
N PRO A 358 16.12 19.51 -8.50
CA PRO A 358 15.46 20.07 -7.32
C PRO A 358 14.75 21.38 -7.63
N MET A 359 13.59 21.59 -7.01
CA MET A 359 12.81 22.82 -7.15
C MET A 359 12.47 23.41 -5.79
N VAL A 360 12.31 24.72 -5.74
CA VAL A 360 11.76 25.46 -4.59
C VAL A 360 10.68 26.41 -5.07
N PHE A 361 9.70 26.71 -4.22
CA PHE A 361 8.65 27.66 -4.55
C PHE A 361 8.98 29.02 -3.96
N ARG A 362 8.88 30.06 -4.79
CA ARG A 362 9.21 31.45 -4.44
C ARG A 362 8.49 31.90 -3.18
N ARG A 363 7.18 31.72 -3.14
CA ARG A 363 6.33 32.18 -2.04
C ARG A 363 4.98 31.48 -2.02
N PHE A 364 4.55 31.03 -0.86
CA PHE A 364 3.23 30.41 -0.66
C PHE A 364 2.81 30.45 0.81
N ARG A 365 1.51 30.34 1.04
CA ARG A 365 0.95 30.11 2.37
C ARG A 365 0.81 28.62 2.58
N GLU A 366 1.24 28.13 3.74
CA GLU A 366 1.20 26.71 4.09
C GLU A 366 0.45 26.49 5.41
N TRP A 367 -0.47 25.54 5.41
CA TRP A 367 -1.08 24.95 6.59
C TRP A 367 -0.43 23.60 6.85
N PRO A 368 0.49 23.50 7.84
CA PRO A 368 1.09 22.23 8.22
C PRO A 368 0.03 21.20 8.61
N SER A 369 0.32 19.93 8.42
CA SER A 369 -0.58 18.84 8.82
C SER A 369 -0.96 18.97 10.30
N GLY A 370 -2.27 18.94 10.59
CA GLY A 370 -2.82 19.11 11.93
C GLY A 370 -2.88 20.55 12.46
N SER A 371 -2.37 21.54 11.74
CA SER A 371 -2.45 22.96 12.11
C SER A 371 -3.55 23.69 11.34
N LYS A 372 -4.37 24.47 12.06
CA LYS A 372 -5.32 25.42 11.43
C LYS A 372 -4.68 26.77 11.09
N GLN A 373 -3.53 27.08 11.67
CA GLN A 373 -2.85 28.35 11.44
C GLN A 373 -1.91 28.24 10.23
N PRO A 374 -2.11 29.09 9.21
CA PRO A 374 -1.18 29.16 8.10
C PRO A 374 0.13 29.84 8.51
N ARG A 375 1.19 29.53 7.77
CA ARG A 375 2.49 30.21 7.81
C ARG A 375 2.87 30.63 6.41
N LEU A 376 3.43 31.82 6.27
CA LEU A 376 4.04 32.23 5.01
C LEU A 376 5.38 31.52 4.86
N ARG A 377 5.60 30.93 3.69
CA ARG A 377 6.85 30.27 3.30
C ARG A 377 7.40 31.00 2.08
N GLU A 378 8.71 31.21 2.07
CA GLU A 378 9.45 31.83 0.97
C GLU A 378 10.66 30.94 0.66
N HIS A 379 10.99 30.81 -0.62
CA HIS A 379 12.11 30.00 -1.12
C HIS A 379 12.15 28.59 -0.47
N ALA A 380 11.02 27.88 -0.54
CA ALA A 380 10.80 26.67 0.25
C ALA A 380 10.13 25.55 -0.56
N ILE A 381 10.33 24.33 -0.09
CA ILE A 381 9.59 23.15 -0.54
C ILE A 381 8.45 22.92 0.46
N PRO A 382 7.20 22.71 0.00
CA PRO A 382 6.10 22.43 0.89
C PRO A 382 6.21 21.04 1.53
N GLU A 383 5.79 20.93 2.78
CA GLU A 383 5.79 19.68 3.53
C GLU A 383 4.74 18.71 2.97
N GLU A 384 5.03 17.40 3.03
CA GLU A 384 4.02 16.41 2.66
C GLU A 384 2.83 16.47 3.62
N ASP A 385 1.63 16.23 3.09
CA ASP A 385 0.34 16.30 3.78
C ASP A 385 -0.02 17.71 4.32
N SER A 386 0.73 18.76 3.94
CA SER A 386 0.33 20.14 4.16
C SER A 386 -0.69 20.59 3.11
N VAL A 387 -1.36 21.72 3.37
CA VAL A 387 -2.15 22.44 2.37
C VAL A 387 -1.42 23.72 2.03
N VAL A 388 -1.32 24.04 0.74
CA VAL A 388 -0.67 25.25 0.25
C VAL A 388 -1.63 26.12 -0.55
N GLU A 389 -1.36 27.41 -0.55
CA GLU A 389 -2.07 28.42 -1.35
C GLU A 389 -1.05 29.38 -1.95
N SER A 390 -1.19 29.67 -3.24
CA SER A 390 -0.36 30.65 -3.92
C SER A 390 -0.60 32.05 -3.36
N VAL A 391 0.48 32.79 -3.12
CA VAL A 391 0.45 34.19 -2.72
C VAL A 391 1.09 34.97 -3.86
N LEU A 392 0.29 35.77 -4.57
CA LEU A 392 0.74 36.57 -5.72
C LEU A 392 1.85 37.56 -5.34
#